data_AF-A0A4Y2RZZ3-F1
#
_entry.id   AF-A0A4Y2RZZ3-F1
#
_cell.length_a   1.000
_cell.length_b   1.000
_cell.length_c   1.000
_cell.angle_alpha   90.00
_cell.angle_beta   90.00
_cell.angle_gamma   90.00
#
_symmetry.space_group_name_H-M   'P 1'
#
loop_
_entity.id
_entity.type
_entity.pdbx_description
1 polymer ?
#
loop_
_entity_poly.entity_id
_entity_poly.type
_entity_poly.pdbx_seq_one_letter_code
_entity_poly.pdbx_strand_id
1 'polypeptide(L)'
;MIRRYDLNIQRSDELVIVSQPAVYLSIHSPFVPVNPLRQGRRLKLGYKYNIYIRLEEEKLLPFPYETNCINYEELWSKSIRHTPRSQEMCKELCLHDLFEPKKNMTPAFLMLEYPLELCFDRGCRTSFEDRKVLERCRKDCRKSCRNLKYTSTIIETVLDHPKKDIRDFDSEKDKIQVEIFLADRQVVVERHVALYDTGHLFSYIGGLMGCWLGVSIWAFAGIAENVFRRAIQWMEHIKTYFKGTSQAPHAFFSTHRSNVFNMKTL
;
A
#
# COMPACT_ATOMS: atom_id res chain seq x y z
N MET A 1 2.22 26.33 -20.33
CA MET A 1 1.33 25.34 -20.95
C MET A 1 2.12 24.05 -21.11
N ILE A 2 1.60 22.91 -20.65
CA ILE A 2 2.25 21.60 -20.81
C ILE A 2 1.80 20.98 -22.13
N ARG A 3 0.49 20.82 -22.31
CA ARG A 3 -0.14 20.21 -23.49
C ARG A 3 -1.51 20.82 -23.77
N ARG A 4 -1.91 20.75 -25.03
CA ARG A 4 -3.24 21.09 -25.53
C ARG A 4 -3.83 19.87 -26.24
N TYR A 5 -5.11 19.63 -26.03
CA TYR A 5 -5.89 18.59 -26.68
C TYR A 5 -7.14 19.22 -27.28
N ASP A 6 -7.37 19.01 -28.57
CA ASP A 6 -8.59 19.40 -29.26
C ASP A 6 -9.36 18.12 -29.56
N LEU A 7 -10.48 17.91 -28.87
CA LEU A 7 -11.31 16.72 -29.00
C LEU A 7 -12.52 17.07 -29.87
N ASN A 8 -12.73 16.30 -30.94
CA ASN A 8 -13.92 16.39 -31.77
C ASN A 8 -14.77 15.14 -31.56
N ILE A 9 -15.98 15.29 -31.00
CA ILE A 9 -16.88 14.16 -30.79
C ILE A 9 -17.76 14.00 -32.03
N GLN A 10 -17.48 12.98 -32.84
CA GLN A 10 -18.32 12.64 -33.97
C GLN A 10 -19.63 12.01 -33.48
N ARG A 11 -20.75 12.70 -33.70
CA ARG A 11 -22.09 12.19 -33.36
C ARG A 11 -22.52 11.01 -34.23
N SER A 12 -21.87 10.78 -35.37
CA SER A 12 -22.17 9.65 -36.27
C SER A 12 -21.85 8.28 -35.67
N ASP A 13 -21.00 8.24 -34.65
CA ASP A 13 -20.59 7.01 -33.97
C ASP A 13 -21.50 6.68 -32.76
N GLU A 14 -22.55 7.46 -32.54
CA GLU A 14 -23.50 7.26 -31.46
C GLU A 14 -24.42 6.07 -31.77
N LEU A 15 -24.17 4.94 -31.11
CA LEU A 15 -25.23 3.96 -30.86
C LEU A 15 -26.35 4.69 -30.11
N VAL A 16 -27.53 4.78 -30.72
CA VAL A 16 -28.72 5.50 -30.24
C VAL A 16 -29.15 4.97 -28.86
N ILE A 17 -28.49 5.44 -27.80
CA ILE A 17 -28.79 5.06 -26.42
C ILE A 17 -28.85 6.34 -25.59
N VAL A 18 -30.02 6.99 -25.59
CA VAL A 18 -30.68 7.87 -24.57
C VAL A 18 -29.83 8.93 -23.82
N SER A 19 -28.51 8.98 -23.96
CA SER A 19 -27.57 9.75 -23.17
C SER A 19 -26.73 10.61 -24.09
N GLN A 20 -26.54 11.87 -23.70
CA GLN A 20 -25.71 12.81 -24.44
C GLN A 20 -24.25 12.35 -24.38
N PRO A 21 -23.51 12.39 -25.51
CA PRO A 21 -22.10 12.06 -25.51
C PRO A 21 -21.34 12.92 -24.49
N ALA A 22 -20.41 12.29 -23.78
CA ALA A 22 -19.69 12.94 -22.71
C ALA A 22 -18.25 12.42 -22.64
N VAL A 23 -17.30 13.34 -22.54
CA VAL A 23 -15.91 13.02 -22.24
C VAL A 23 -15.71 13.16 -20.74
N TYR A 24 -15.08 12.15 -20.13
CA TYR A 24 -14.68 12.20 -18.74
C TYR A 24 -13.16 12.33 -18.65
N LEU A 25 -12.69 13.32 -17.90
CA LEU A 25 -11.27 13.58 -17.70
C LEU A 25 -10.88 13.28 -16.25
N SER A 26 -9.89 12.42 -16.04
CA SER A 26 -9.27 12.20 -14.74
C SER A 26 -7.77 12.49 -14.83
N ILE A 27 -7.22 13.13 -13.80
CA ILE A 27 -5.80 13.47 -13.69
C ILE A 27 -5.26 12.72 -12.49
N HIS A 28 -4.27 11.86 -12.71
CA HIS A 28 -3.75 10.97 -11.69
C HIS A 28 -2.29 10.60 -11.94
N SER A 29 -1.67 9.95 -10.96
CA SER A 29 -0.35 9.36 -11.09
C SER A 29 -0.36 8.22 -12.12
N PRO A 30 0.68 8.06 -12.96
CA PRO A 30 0.78 6.94 -13.90
C PRO A 30 0.85 5.57 -13.21
N PHE A 31 1.05 5.53 -11.88
CA PHE A 31 1.14 4.30 -11.09
C PHE A 31 -0.13 3.97 -10.31
N VAL A 32 -1.15 4.83 -10.39
CA VAL A 32 -2.42 4.66 -9.69
C VAL A 32 -3.51 4.39 -10.72
N PRO A 33 -4.13 3.20 -10.74
CA PRO A 33 -5.28 2.96 -11.60
C PRO A 33 -6.44 3.87 -11.17
N VAL A 34 -7.13 4.47 -12.13
CA VAL A 34 -8.32 5.30 -11.87
C VAL A 34 -9.44 4.95 -12.83
N ASN A 35 -10.66 5.24 -12.39
CA ASN A 35 -11.84 5.17 -13.23
C ASN A 35 -12.31 6.57 -13.63
N PRO A 36 -12.07 7.01 -14.88
CA PRO A 36 -12.52 8.33 -15.32
C PRO A 36 -14.05 8.52 -15.22
N LEU A 37 -14.85 7.46 -15.35
CA LEU A 37 -16.31 7.57 -15.27
C LEU A 37 -16.82 7.86 -13.85
N ARG A 38 -16.11 7.39 -12.82
CA ARG A 38 -16.49 7.60 -11.41
C ARG A 38 -15.75 8.78 -10.77
N GLN A 39 -14.46 8.88 -11.03
CA GLN A 39 -13.56 9.83 -10.37
C GLN A 39 -13.23 11.04 -11.26
N GLY A 40 -13.50 10.94 -12.57
CA GLY A 40 -13.22 11.99 -13.52
C GLY A 40 -14.30 13.06 -13.58
N ARG A 41 -13.93 14.20 -14.15
CA ARG A 41 -14.81 15.32 -14.45
C ARG A 41 -15.45 15.14 -15.81
N ARG A 42 -16.79 15.20 -15.86
CA ARG A 42 -17.54 15.29 -17.12
C ARG A 42 -17.29 16.64 -17.79
N LEU A 43 -16.77 16.62 -19.01
CA LEU A 43 -16.56 17.79 -19.86
C LEU A 43 -17.80 18.04 -20.73
N LYS A 44 -18.10 19.31 -20.95
CA LYS A 44 -19.21 19.79 -21.78
C LYS A 44 -18.69 20.13 -23.17
N LEU A 45 -19.48 19.75 -24.16
CA LEU A 45 -19.33 20.11 -25.54
C LEU A 45 -19.43 21.64 -25.75
N GLY A 46 -18.58 22.21 -26.61
CA GLY A 46 -18.53 23.65 -26.89
C GLY A 46 -17.79 24.50 -25.85
N TYR A 47 -17.03 23.87 -24.95
CA TYR A 47 -16.23 24.56 -23.93
C TYR A 47 -14.73 24.34 -24.11
N LYS A 48 -13.98 25.39 -23.78
CA LYS A 48 -12.53 25.36 -23.53
C LYS A 48 -12.28 25.24 -22.03
N TYR A 49 -11.42 24.29 -21.66
CA TYR A 49 -11.02 23.97 -20.30
C TYR A 49 -9.55 24.32 -20.10
N ASN A 50 -9.27 25.30 -19.25
CA ASN A 50 -7.91 25.57 -18.78
C ASN A 50 -7.71 24.89 -17.42
N ILE A 51 -6.86 23.86 -17.40
CA ILE A 51 -6.67 23.00 -16.23
C ILE A 51 -5.30 23.27 -15.64
N TYR A 52 -5.28 23.74 -14.41
CA TYR A 52 -4.06 24.03 -13.67
C TYR A 52 -3.81 22.91 -12.67
N ILE A 53 -2.70 22.18 -12.86
CA ILE A 53 -2.30 21.05 -12.02
C ILE A 53 -1.27 21.53 -11.00
N ARG A 54 -1.52 21.23 -9.73
CA ARG A 54 -0.56 21.34 -8.62
C ARG A 54 -0.17 19.93 -8.17
N LEU A 55 1.13 19.69 -8.01
CA LEU A 55 1.68 18.42 -7.54
C LEU A 55 2.06 18.53 -6.07
N GLU A 56 1.47 17.66 -5.26
CA GLU A 56 1.75 17.49 -3.83
C GLU A 56 2.34 16.08 -3.62
N GLU A 57 3.36 15.96 -2.78
CA GLU A 57 3.97 14.69 -2.40
C GLU A 57 3.86 14.51 -0.89
N GLU A 58 3.24 13.41 -0.46
CA GLU A 58 3.17 13.02 0.94
C GLU A 58 4.15 11.86 1.20
N LYS A 59 5.00 12.03 2.22
CA LYS A 59 5.95 11.02 2.69
C LYS A 59 5.58 10.57 4.09
N LEU A 60 5.23 9.29 4.20
CA LEU A 60 4.89 8.62 5.45
C LEU A 60 6.09 7.82 5.97
N LEU A 61 6.03 7.41 7.23
CA LEU A 61 7.06 6.58 7.86
C LEU A 61 6.64 5.11 7.90
N PRO A 62 7.57 4.17 7.62
CA PRO A 62 7.28 2.74 7.69
C PRO A 62 7.12 2.28 9.15
N PHE A 63 6.86 1.00 9.37
CA PHE A 63 6.98 0.40 10.71
C PHE A 63 8.36 0.73 11.31
N PRO A 64 8.48 1.10 12.61
CA PRO A 64 7.50 0.97 13.71
C PRO A 64 6.61 2.20 13.96
N TYR A 65 6.60 3.19 13.07
CA TYR A 65 5.79 4.39 13.25
C TYR A 65 4.30 4.12 13.00
N GLU A 66 3.42 4.93 13.58
CA GLU A 66 1.96 4.77 13.48
C GLU A 66 1.46 4.76 12.03
N THR A 67 2.08 5.54 11.16
CA THR A 67 1.76 5.58 9.73
C THR A 67 1.93 4.21 9.04
N ASN A 68 2.83 3.36 9.56
CA ASN A 68 3.04 1.95 9.18
C ASN A 68 2.92 1.69 7.66
N CYS A 69 3.57 2.55 6.87
CA CYS A 69 3.43 2.52 5.41
C CYS A 69 4.28 1.41 4.77
N ILE A 70 3.95 1.08 3.51
CA ILE A 70 4.72 0.17 2.65
C ILE A 70 5.38 0.97 1.52
N ASN A 71 6.67 0.71 1.28
CA ASN A 71 7.40 1.29 0.16
C ASN A 71 7.21 0.43 -1.10
N TYR A 72 6.13 0.68 -1.84
CA TYR A 72 5.79 -0.07 -3.05
C TYR A 72 6.84 0.09 -4.17
N GLU A 73 7.52 1.24 -4.26
CA GLU A 73 8.60 1.45 -5.24
C GLU A 73 9.79 0.53 -4.97
N GLU A 74 10.18 0.41 -3.71
CA GLU A 74 11.26 -0.49 -3.30
C GLU A 74 10.87 -1.96 -3.49
N LEU A 75 9.65 -2.36 -3.10
CA LEU A 75 9.16 -3.71 -3.32
C LEU A 75 9.13 -4.07 -4.82
N TRP A 76 8.66 -3.15 -5.67
CA TRP A 76 8.67 -3.34 -7.12
C TRP A 76 10.09 -3.48 -7.67
N SER A 77 11.03 -2.64 -7.19
CA SER A 77 12.41 -2.68 -7.68
C SER A 77 13.13 -3.99 -7.35
N LYS A 78 12.75 -4.66 -6.26
CA LYS A 78 13.34 -5.90 -5.79
C LYS A 78 12.69 -7.16 -6.38
N SER A 79 11.52 -7.05 -7.03
CA SER A 79 10.74 -8.21 -7.50
C SER A 79 10.72 -8.37 -9.02
N ILE A 80 10.26 -9.53 -9.49
CA ILE A 80 10.17 -9.90 -10.92
C ILE A 80 8.95 -9.21 -11.60
N ARG A 81 8.77 -7.90 -11.43
CA ARG A 81 7.71 -7.08 -12.10
C ARG A 81 6.24 -7.50 -11.84
N HIS A 82 5.96 -8.32 -10.83
CA HIS A 82 4.59 -8.73 -10.48
C HIS A 82 4.01 -8.02 -9.25
N THR A 83 4.78 -7.15 -8.60
CA THR A 83 4.34 -6.50 -7.35
C THR A 83 3.51 -5.24 -7.63
N PRO A 84 2.58 -4.82 -6.77
CA PRO A 84 1.94 -3.52 -6.95
C PRO A 84 2.94 -2.36 -6.81
N ARG A 85 2.78 -1.30 -7.63
CA ARG A 85 3.56 -0.05 -7.51
C ARG A 85 2.87 1.04 -6.66
N SER A 86 1.63 0.81 -6.28
CA SER A 86 0.82 1.72 -5.46
C SER A 86 -0.15 0.92 -4.59
N GLN A 87 -0.72 1.57 -3.58
CA GLN A 87 -1.74 0.95 -2.74
C GLN A 87 -2.99 0.60 -3.55
N GLU A 88 -3.38 1.45 -4.49
CA GLU A 88 -4.54 1.25 -5.36
C GLU A 88 -4.30 0.06 -6.29
N MET A 89 -3.10 -0.06 -6.86
CA MET A 89 -2.72 -1.24 -7.65
C MET A 89 -2.72 -2.52 -6.79
N CYS A 90 -2.32 -2.44 -5.52
CA CYS A 90 -2.41 -3.58 -4.59
C CYS A 90 -3.87 -4.02 -4.40
N LYS A 91 -4.79 -3.06 -4.23
CA LYS A 91 -6.22 -3.34 -4.08
C LYS A 91 -6.84 -3.90 -5.36
N GLU A 92 -6.41 -3.44 -6.53
CA GLU A 92 -6.88 -3.99 -7.82
C GLU A 92 -6.34 -5.39 -8.08
N LEU A 93 -5.06 -5.65 -7.79
CA LEU A 93 -4.49 -7.01 -7.88
C LEU A 93 -5.18 -7.96 -6.89
N CYS A 94 -5.48 -7.49 -5.70
CA CYS A 94 -6.25 -8.23 -4.71
C CYS A 94 -7.63 -8.65 -5.23
N LEU A 95 -8.32 -7.77 -5.97
CA LEU A 95 -9.57 -8.09 -6.62
C LEU A 95 -9.35 -9.06 -7.78
N HIS A 96 -8.33 -8.83 -8.61
CA HIS A 96 -7.96 -9.71 -9.72
C HIS A 96 -7.76 -11.16 -9.26
N ASP A 97 -6.92 -11.38 -8.26
CA ASP A 97 -6.54 -12.70 -7.74
C ASP A 97 -7.75 -13.45 -7.13
N LEU A 98 -8.77 -12.72 -6.66
CA LEU A 98 -10.00 -13.32 -6.14
C LEU A 98 -10.88 -13.87 -7.27
N PHE A 99 -10.89 -13.22 -8.44
CA PHE A 99 -11.76 -13.57 -9.56
C PHE A 99 -11.08 -14.50 -10.59
N GLU A 100 -9.75 -14.43 -10.73
CA GLU A 100 -8.96 -15.23 -11.67
C GLU A 100 -9.12 -16.76 -11.50
N PRO A 101 -9.07 -17.36 -10.29
CA PRO A 101 -9.06 -18.81 -10.15
C PRO A 101 -10.44 -19.46 -10.29
N LYS A 102 -11.54 -18.69 -10.27
CA LYS A 102 -12.89 -19.27 -10.18
C LYS A 102 -13.65 -19.40 -11.50
N LYS A 103 -13.36 -18.64 -12.56
CA LYS A 103 -14.11 -18.71 -13.85
C LYS A 103 -13.25 -18.20 -15.00
N ASN A 104 -13.43 -18.77 -16.20
CA ASN A 104 -12.98 -18.22 -17.51
C ASN A 104 -13.61 -16.84 -17.83
N MET A 105 -13.92 -16.03 -16.82
CA MET A 105 -14.42 -14.67 -16.91
C MET A 105 -13.28 -13.77 -16.45
N THR A 106 -12.55 -13.20 -17.40
CA THR A 106 -11.80 -11.99 -17.15
C THR A 106 -12.84 -10.87 -17.08
N PRO A 107 -13.12 -10.25 -15.92
CA PRO A 107 -14.02 -9.11 -15.88
C PRO A 107 -13.44 -8.05 -16.80
N ALA A 108 -14.20 -7.66 -17.83
CA ALA A 108 -13.76 -6.72 -18.87
C ALA A 108 -13.40 -5.31 -18.33
N PHE A 109 -13.53 -5.07 -17.02
CA PHE A 109 -13.39 -3.77 -16.38
C PHE A 109 -12.76 -3.86 -14.98
N LEU A 110 -11.47 -4.22 -14.89
CA LEU A 110 -10.65 -4.15 -13.66
C LEU A 110 -10.24 -2.71 -13.26
N MET A 111 -11.14 -1.74 -13.44
CA MET A 111 -11.01 -0.39 -12.88
C MET A 111 -12.32 0.10 -12.26
N LEU A 112 -13.34 -0.75 -12.12
CA LEU A 112 -14.56 -0.39 -11.40
C LEU A 112 -14.38 -0.84 -9.96
N GLU A 113 -14.36 0.14 -9.04
CA GLU A 113 -14.19 -0.02 -7.58
C GLU A 113 -15.15 -1.07 -6.95
N TYR A 114 -16.18 -1.47 -7.71
CA TYR A 114 -17.08 -2.58 -7.42
C TYR A 114 -17.50 -3.31 -8.72
N PRO A 115 -16.85 -4.43 -9.11
CA PRO A 115 -17.41 -5.33 -10.12
C PRO A 115 -18.60 -6.15 -9.59
N LEU A 116 -18.91 -6.03 -8.29
CA LEU A 116 -19.99 -6.74 -7.61
C LEU A 116 -21.37 -6.59 -8.28
N GLU A 117 -21.62 -5.49 -8.98
CA GLU A 117 -22.89 -5.27 -9.71
C GLU A 117 -22.80 -5.50 -11.21
N LEU A 118 -21.59 -5.63 -11.77
CA LEU A 118 -21.36 -5.73 -13.23
C LEU A 118 -21.24 -7.17 -13.72
N CYS A 119 -21.40 -8.12 -12.81
CA CYS A 119 -21.66 -9.49 -13.18
C CYS A 119 -23.11 -9.60 -13.69
N PHE A 120 -23.30 -9.30 -14.98
CA PHE A 120 -24.60 -9.39 -15.66
C PHE A 120 -25.16 -10.82 -15.72
N ASP A 121 -24.32 -11.82 -15.43
CA ASP A 121 -24.74 -13.21 -15.41
C ASP A 121 -25.32 -13.59 -14.04
N ARG A 122 -26.51 -14.19 -14.03
CA ARG A 122 -27.27 -14.56 -12.81
C ARG A 122 -26.50 -15.52 -11.89
N GLY A 123 -25.44 -16.15 -12.38
CA GLY A 123 -24.59 -17.09 -11.65
C GLY A 123 -23.40 -16.49 -10.89
N CYS A 124 -23.27 -15.16 -10.85
CA CYS A 124 -22.13 -14.49 -10.22
C CYS A 124 -22.56 -13.77 -8.94
N ARG A 125 -22.92 -14.56 -7.92
CA ARG A 125 -23.03 -14.07 -6.55
C ARG A 125 -21.66 -14.17 -5.90
N THR A 126 -21.09 -13.05 -5.48
CA THR A 126 -19.95 -13.09 -4.56
C THR A 126 -20.41 -13.77 -3.27
N SER A 127 -19.71 -14.82 -2.86
CA SER A 127 -20.01 -15.47 -1.58
C SER A 127 -19.61 -14.56 -0.42
N PHE A 128 -20.18 -14.82 0.76
CA PHE A 128 -19.79 -14.12 1.99
C PHE A 128 -18.29 -14.34 2.31
N GLU A 129 -17.78 -15.53 1.98
CA GLU A 129 -16.38 -15.91 2.06
C GLU A 129 -15.49 -15.04 1.16
N ASP A 130 -15.91 -14.79 -0.09
CA ASP A 130 -15.16 -13.92 -1.02
C ASP A 130 -15.02 -12.50 -0.45
N ARG A 131 -16.08 -11.98 0.20
CA ARG A 131 -16.02 -10.69 0.88
C ARG A 131 -15.02 -10.68 2.04
N LYS A 132 -14.98 -11.74 2.86
CA LYS A 132 -13.99 -11.85 3.95
C LYS A 132 -12.55 -11.92 3.44
N VAL A 133 -12.31 -12.65 2.36
CA VAL A 133 -11.00 -12.74 1.72
C VAL A 133 -10.58 -11.38 1.18
N LEU A 134 -11.48 -10.70 0.48
CA LEU A 134 -11.25 -9.35 -0.04
C LEU A 134 -10.91 -8.34 1.07
N GLU A 135 -11.66 -8.35 2.17
CA GLU A 135 -11.38 -7.48 3.32
C GLU A 135 -10.02 -7.77 3.96
N ARG A 136 -9.64 -9.04 4.08
CA ARG A 136 -8.32 -9.41 4.60
C ARG A 136 -7.21 -8.89 3.71
N CYS A 137 -7.32 -9.14 2.41
CA CYS A 137 -6.32 -8.75 1.44
C CYS A 137 -6.23 -7.21 1.29
N ARG A 138 -7.37 -6.48 1.38
CA ARG A 138 -7.37 -5.01 1.45
C ARG A 138 -6.68 -4.45 2.70
N LYS A 139 -6.78 -5.14 3.85
CA LYS A 139 -6.05 -4.76 5.07
C LYS A 139 -4.54 -4.94 4.93
N ASP A 140 -4.11 -5.91 4.14
CA ASP A 140 -2.68 -6.13 3.85
C ASP A 140 -2.11 -5.06 2.91
N CYS A 141 -2.94 -4.45 2.06
CA CYS A 141 -2.59 -3.27 1.26
C CYS A 141 -2.51 -1.99 2.12
N ARG A 142 -1.42 -1.85 2.89
CA ARG A 142 -1.15 -0.66 3.72
C ARG A 142 -0.95 0.61 2.87
N LYS A 143 -0.97 1.78 3.53
CA LYS A 143 -0.72 3.07 2.85
C LYS A 143 0.66 3.09 2.20
N SER A 144 0.79 3.72 1.05
CA SER A 144 2.09 3.92 0.39
C SER A 144 2.95 4.88 1.21
N CYS A 145 4.24 4.58 1.36
CA CYS A 145 5.19 5.51 2.01
C CYS A 145 5.41 6.79 1.22
N ARG A 146 5.15 6.74 -0.08
CA ARG A 146 5.25 7.87 -0.99
C ARG A 146 3.95 7.96 -1.76
N ASN A 147 3.24 9.06 -1.60
CA ASN A 147 1.97 9.30 -2.27
C ASN A 147 2.05 10.60 -3.07
N LEU A 148 1.74 10.53 -4.37
CA LEU A 148 1.70 11.68 -5.26
C LEU A 148 0.25 12.09 -5.48
N LYS A 149 -0.09 13.29 -5.02
CA LYS A 149 -1.43 13.85 -5.13
C LYS A 149 -1.44 14.97 -6.17
N TYR A 150 -2.37 14.86 -7.11
CA TYR A 150 -2.57 15.82 -8.18
C TYR A 150 -3.83 16.63 -7.87
N THR A 151 -3.67 17.85 -7.37
CA THR A 151 -4.78 18.78 -7.19
C THR A 151 -4.97 19.55 -8.48
N SER A 152 -6.18 19.58 -9.04
CA SER A 152 -6.46 20.33 -10.27
C SER A 152 -7.51 21.42 -10.07
N THR A 153 -7.26 22.58 -10.66
CA THR A 153 -8.24 23.66 -10.76
C THR A 153 -8.64 23.81 -12.22
N ILE A 154 -9.95 23.72 -12.48
CA ILE A 154 -10.50 23.72 -13.83
C ILE A 154 -11.23 25.04 -14.05
N ILE A 155 -10.79 25.81 -15.05
CA ILE A 155 -11.48 27.01 -15.51
C ILE A 155 -12.22 26.65 -16.80
N GLU A 156 -13.54 26.73 -16.76
CA GLU A 156 -14.41 26.48 -17.91
C GLU A 156 -14.69 27.81 -18.62
N THR A 157 -14.46 27.86 -19.93
CA THR A 157 -14.75 29.01 -20.80
C THR A 157 -15.52 28.53 -22.03
N VAL A 158 -16.47 29.31 -22.52
CA VAL A 158 -17.14 28.97 -23.78
C VAL A 158 -16.11 29.09 -24.91
N LEU A 159 -16.09 28.15 -25.85
CA LEU A 159 -15.27 28.29 -27.06
C LEU A 159 -15.77 29.50 -27.83
N ASP A 160 -14.97 30.56 -27.91
CA ASP A 160 -15.30 31.74 -28.72
C ASP A 160 -15.58 31.29 -30.15
N HIS A 161 -16.78 31.58 -30.63
CA HIS A 161 -17.16 31.28 -32.00
C HIS A 161 -16.52 32.35 -32.89
N PRO A 162 -15.50 32.04 -33.71
CA PRO A 162 -15.19 32.92 -34.82
C PRO A 162 -16.49 33.13 -35.62
N LYS A 163 -16.80 34.38 -35.97
CA LYS A 163 -18.00 34.73 -36.74
C LYS A 163 -18.06 33.79 -37.95
N LYS A 164 -19.05 32.88 -37.94
CA LYS A 164 -19.18 31.79 -38.89
C LYS A 164 -19.07 32.30 -40.33
N ASP A 165 -18.13 31.77 -41.09
CA ASP A 165 -18.32 31.64 -42.53
C ASP A 165 -19.41 30.59 -42.77
N ILE A 166 -20.42 30.94 -43.56
CA ILE A 166 -21.71 30.23 -43.71
C ILE A 166 -21.56 28.79 -44.26
N ARG A 167 -20.33 28.36 -44.63
CA ARG A 167 -20.08 27.16 -45.43
C ARG A 167 -19.49 25.97 -44.70
N ASP A 168 -19.17 26.07 -43.40
CA ASP A 168 -18.64 24.93 -42.65
C ASP A 168 -19.69 24.37 -41.68
N PHE A 169 -20.19 23.17 -42.01
CA PHE A 169 -21.20 22.43 -41.24
C PHE A 169 -20.59 21.62 -40.09
N ASP A 170 -19.26 21.64 -39.91
CA ASP A 170 -18.61 21.05 -38.76
C ASP A 170 -18.92 21.90 -37.51
N SER A 171 -19.96 21.48 -36.79
CA SER A 171 -20.51 22.22 -35.67
C SER A 171 -19.47 22.33 -34.56
N GLU A 172 -18.85 23.50 -34.41
CA GLU A 172 -17.95 23.83 -33.28
C GLU A 172 -18.56 23.52 -31.90
N LYS A 173 -19.89 23.35 -31.84
CA LYS A 173 -20.59 22.88 -30.64
C LYS A 173 -20.17 21.47 -30.21
N ASP A 174 -19.56 20.66 -31.07
CA ASP A 174 -19.12 19.29 -30.77
C ASP A 174 -17.63 19.20 -30.43
N LYS A 175 -16.95 20.36 -30.32
CA LYS A 175 -15.54 20.45 -29.97
C LYS A 175 -15.36 20.70 -28.47
N ILE A 176 -14.34 20.08 -27.90
CA ILE A 176 -13.86 20.34 -26.54
C ILE A 176 -12.38 20.68 -26.66
N GLN A 177 -11.98 21.84 -26.16
CA GLN A 177 -10.57 22.22 -26.09
C GLN A 177 -10.10 22.06 -24.64
N VAL A 178 -9.03 21.31 -24.43
CA VAL A 178 -8.43 21.12 -23.10
C VAL A 178 -6.99 21.60 -23.13
N GLU A 179 -6.68 22.62 -22.33
CA GLU A 179 -5.33 23.12 -22.14
C GLU A 179 -4.88 22.83 -20.71
N ILE A 180 -3.78 22.09 -20.59
CA ILE A 180 -3.24 21.67 -19.30
C ILE A 180 -2.00 22.52 -18.99
N PHE A 181 -2.01 23.12 -17.81
CA PHE A 181 -0.97 23.97 -17.25
C PHE A 181 -0.45 23.36 -15.95
N LEU A 182 0.84 23.51 -15.70
CA LEU A 182 1.40 23.28 -14.38
C LEU A 182 1.26 24.59 -13.60
N ALA A 183 0.49 24.58 -12.52
CA ALA A 183 0.26 25.76 -11.70
C ALA A 183 1.57 26.23 -11.06
N ASP A 184 2.30 25.28 -10.48
CA ASP A 184 3.56 25.50 -9.78
C ASP A 184 4.66 24.60 -10.33
N ARG A 185 5.85 25.15 -10.58
CA ARG A 185 7.02 24.35 -10.96
C ARG A 185 7.63 23.58 -9.77
N GLN A 186 7.27 23.97 -8.56
CA GLN A 186 7.75 23.36 -7.33
C GLN A 186 6.75 22.32 -6.84
N VAL A 187 7.26 21.20 -6.33
CA VAL A 187 6.45 20.16 -5.69
C VAL A 187 6.38 20.47 -4.21
N VAL A 188 5.17 20.58 -3.66
CA VAL A 188 4.98 20.72 -2.22
C VAL A 188 5.15 19.35 -1.59
N VAL A 189 6.16 19.18 -0.74
CA VAL A 189 6.46 17.91 -0.09
C VAL A 189 6.08 18.00 1.38
N GLU A 190 5.04 17.25 1.77
CA GLU A 190 4.68 17.02 3.16
C GLU A 190 5.41 15.76 3.64
N ARG A 191 6.28 15.89 4.66
CA ARG A 191 7.09 14.79 5.17
C ARG A 191 6.80 14.57 6.65
N HIS A 192 6.38 13.36 6.98
CA HIS A 192 6.36 12.88 8.36
C HIS A 192 7.80 12.61 8.80
N VAL A 193 8.23 13.30 9.87
CA VAL A 193 9.56 13.15 10.46
C VAL A 193 9.40 12.55 11.85
N ALA A 194 10.23 11.59 12.19
CA ALA A 194 10.26 11.02 13.52
C ALA A 194 10.59 12.12 14.53
N LEU A 195 9.74 12.30 15.54
CA LEU A 195 9.95 13.32 16.57
C LEU A 195 11.25 13.07 17.35
N TYR A 196 11.56 11.80 17.61
CA TYR A 196 12.78 11.37 18.24
C TYR A 196 13.50 10.39 17.32
N ASP A 197 14.74 10.74 16.95
CA ASP A 197 15.67 9.73 16.46
C ASP A 197 16.16 8.87 17.64
N THR A 198 16.56 7.64 17.34
CA THR A 198 17.08 6.68 18.30
C THR A 198 18.18 7.28 19.20
N GLY A 199 19.13 8.02 18.61
CA GLY A 199 20.19 8.70 19.36
C GLY A 199 19.68 9.78 20.32
N HIS A 200 18.66 10.54 19.92
CA HIS A 200 18.04 11.55 20.79
C HIS A 200 17.29 10.91 21.96
N LEU A 201 16.61 9.80 21.72
CA LEU A 201 15.93 9.06 22.79
C LEU A 201 16.93 8.52 23.81
N PHE A 202 18.03 7.91 23.36
CA PHE A 202 19.08 7.43 24.26
C PHE A 202 19.77 8.56 25.02
N SER A 203 20.00 9.69 24.36
CA SER A 203 20.59 10.87 25.01
C SER A 203 19.65 11.46 26.06
N TYR A 204 18.35 11.52 25.77
CA TYR A 204 17.34 12.03 26.70
C TYR A 204 17.18 11.12 27.93
N ILE A 205 17.06 9.81 27.72
CA ILE A 205 16.98 8.82 28.80
C ILE A 205 18.28 8.82 29.60
N GLY A 206 19.44 8.80 28.94
CA GLY A 206 20.75 8.83 29.58
C GLY A 206 20.98 10.11 30.38
N GLY A 207 20.54 11.26 29.86
CA GLY A 207 20.59 12.55 30.55
C GLY A 207 19.70 12.57 31.79
N LEU A 208 18.47 12.07 31.68
CA LEU A 208 17.57 11.94 32.84
C LEU A 208 18.14 10.97 33.88
N MET A 209 18.56 9.77 33.49
CA MET A 209 19.13 8.80 34.43
C MET A 209 20.42 9.31 35.08
N GLY A 210 21.29 9.96 34.31
CA GLY A 210 22.51 10.57 34.82
C GLY A 210 22.25 11.72 35.80
N CYS A 211 21.26 12.56 35.52
CA CYS A 211 20.88 13.68 36.39
C CYS A 211 20.20 13.21 37.69
N TRP A 212 19.26 12.26 37.59
CA TRP A 212 18.48 11.80 38.73
C TRP A 212 19.24 10.81 39.63
N LEU A 213 20.01 9.90 39.05
CA LEU A 213 20.66 8.82 39.80
C LEU A 213 22.18 9.03 39.96
N GLY A 214 22.80 9.91 39.17
CA GLY A 214 24.27 10.01 39.10
C GLY A 214 24.93 8.75 38.52
N VAL A 215 24.15 7.85 37.92
CA VAL A 215 24.61 6.55 37.41
C VAL A 215 24.88 6.67 35.92
N SER A 216 26.10 6.31 35.51
CA SER A 216 26.49 6.23 34.10
C SER A 216 26.29 4.82 33.53
N ILE A 217 26.36 4.68 32.20
CA ILE A 217 26.39 3.37 31.53
C ILE A 217 27.51 2.47 32.09
N TRP A 218 28.66 3.05 32.46
CA TRP A 218 29.77 2.32 33.06
C TRP A 218 29.43 1.76 34.44
N ALA A 219 28.66 2.50 35.24
CA ALA A 219 28.19 2.00 36.53
C ALA A 219 27.21 0.82 36.34
N PHE A 220 26.32 0.88 35.34
CA PHE A 220 25.46 -0.26 34.99
C PHE A 220 26.27 -1.47 34.53
N ALA A 221 27.28 -1.27 33.68
CA ALA A 221 28.15 -2.35 33.21
C ALA A 221 28.88 -3.03 34.37
N GLY A 222 29.41 -2.26 35.33
CA GLY A 222 30.06 -2.81 36.52
C GLY A 222 29.12 -3.59 37.44
N ILE A 223 27.87 -3.12 37.62
CA ILE A 223 26.85 -3.85 38.39
C ILE A 223 26.50 -5.16 37.66
N ALA A 224 26.27 -5.12 36.35
CA ALA A 224 25.96 -6.31 35.55
C ALA A 224 27.09 -7.34 35.57
N GLU A 225 28.35 -6.91 35.47
CA GLU A 225 29.51 -7.79 35.55
C GLU A 225 29.60 -8.50 36.92
N ASN A 226 29.40 -7.75 38.01
CA ASN A 226 29.40 -8.32 39.35
C ASN A 226 28.27 -9.34 39.56
N VAL A 227 27.07 -9.05 39.04
CA VAL A 227 25.94 -10.00 39.09
C VAL A 227 26.26 -11.25 38.26
N PHE A 228 26.80 -11.08 37.06
CA PHE A 228 27.17 -12.19 36.17
C PHE A 228 28.23 -13.09 36.79
N ARG A 229 29.30 -12.52 37.39
CA ARG A 229 30.33 -13.28 38.10
C ARG A 229 29.75 -14.10 39.26
N ARG A 230 28.86 -13.51 40.06
CA ARG A 230 28.19 -14.23 41.15
C ARG A 230 27.28 -15.35 40.64
N ALA A 231 26.56 -15.12 39.54
CA ALA A 231 25.71 -16.14 38.93
C ALA A 231 26.53 -17.35 38.43
N ILE A 232 27.70 -17.10 37.81
CA ILE A 232 28.62 -18.17 37.41
C ILE A 232 29.08 -18.97 38.62
N GLN A 233 29.57 -18.30 39.67
CA GLN A 233 30.02 -18.96 40.90
C GLN A 233 28.91 -19.82 41.53
N TRP A 234 27.68 -19.31 41.53
CA TRP A 234 26.52 -20.03 42.06
C TRP A 234 26.16 -21.26 41.20
N MET A 235 26.20 -21.14 39.86
CA MET A 235 25.99 -22.28 38.97
C MET A 235 27.06 -23.36 39.14
N GLU A 236 28.32 -22.99 39.34
CA GLU A 236 29.37 -23.96 39.65
C GLU A 236 29.07 -24.71 40.95
N HIS A 237 28.59 -24.00 41.98
CA HIS A 237 28.20 -24.60 43.25
C HIS A 237 26.98 -25.53 43.13
N ILE A 238 26.04 -25.23 42.24
CA ILE A 238 24.91 -26.13 41.94
C ILE A 238 25.39 -27.38 41.22
N LYS A 239 26.31 -27.22 40.26
CA LYS A 239 26.86 -28.34 39.49
C LYS A 239 27.62 -29.32 40.37
N THR A 240 28.35 -28.83 41.38
CA THR A 240 29.00 -29.69 42.38
C THR A 240 27.97 -30.37 43.29
N TYR A 241 26.92 -29.68 43.71
CA TYR A 241 25.84 -30.25 44.52
C TYR A 241 25.13 -31.43 43.81
N PHE A 242 24.78 -31.27 42.53
CA PHE A 242 24.14 -32.33 41.74
C PHE A 242 25.07 -33.50 41.40
N LYS A 243 26.38 -33.27 41.23
CA LYS A 243 27.36 -34.36 41.08
C LYS A 243 27.46 -35.21 42.35
N GLY A 244 27.31 -34.61 43.52
CA GLY A 244 27.31 -35.33 44.81
C GLY A 244 26.08 -36.22 45.03
N THR A 245 24.93 -35.87 44.44
CA THR A 245 23.68 -36.65 44.61
C THR A 245 23.57 -37.85 43.65
N SER A 246 24.43 -37.95 42.64
CA SER A 246 24.45 -39.09 41.72
C SER A 246 25.26 -40.29 42.22
N GLN A 247 25.91 -40.19 43.39
CA GLN A 247 26.46 -41.34 44.12
C GLN A 247 25.46 -41.81 45.19
N ALA A 248 24.26 -42.23 44.76
CA ALA A 248 23.49 -43.17 45.57
C ALA A 248 24.16 -44.55 45.44
N PRO A 249 24.36 -45.29 46.55
CA PRO A 249 24.98 -46.61 46.50
C PRO A 249 24.12 -47.55 45.66
N HIS A 250 24.75 -48.20 44.68
CA HIS A 250 24.26 -49.41 44.04
C HIS A 250 24.09 -50.50 45.12
N ALA A 251 22.94 -50.49 45.80
CA ALA A 251 22.47 -51.67 46.51
C ALA A 251 21.98 -52.65 45.45
N PHE A 252 22.84 -53.63 45.17
CA PHE A 252 22.50 -55.04 44.89
C PHE A 252 21.02 -55.32 44.59
N PHE A 253 20.66 -55.38 43.30
CA PHE A 253 19.56 -56.24 42.86
C PHE A 253 20.07 -57.20 41.79
N SER A 254 20.36 -58.40 42.30
CA SER A 254 20.64 -59.61 41.57
C SER A 254 19.40 -60.03 40.76
N THR A 255 19.65 -60.44 39.52
CA THR A 255 18.94 -61.49 38.76
C THR A 255 17.42 -61.35 38.56
N HIS A 256 17.00 -61.03 37.32
CA HIS A 256 16.37 -62.07 36.52
C HIS A 256 16.49 -61.78 35.01
N ARG A 257 16.98 -62.81 34.32
CA ARG A 257 17.09 -62.92 32.87
C ARG A 257 15.68 -63.28 32.35
N SER A 258 15.13 -62.47 31.46
CA SER A 258 14.04 -62.90 30.58
C SER A 258 14.34 -62.39 29.18
N ASN A 259 14.74 -63.34 28.33
CA ASN A 259 14.52 -63.30 26.90
C ASN A 259 13.07 -62.86 26.61
N VAL A 260 12.85 -62.16 25.48
CA VAL A 260 11.76 -62.42 24.52
C VAL A 260 11.64 -61.27 23.51
N PHE A 261 11.79 -61.65 22.24
CA PHE A 261 11.15 -61.13 21.02
C PHE A 261 11.75 -59.93 20.26
N ASN A 262 12.50 -60.32 19.23
CA ASN A 262 12.37 -59.81 17.86
C ASN A 262 10.92 -59.49 17.48
N MET A 263 10.70 -58.31 16.89
CA MET A 263 9.62 -58.10 15.93
C MET A 263 10.10 -57.17 14.82
N LYS A 264 10.44 -57.80 13.69
CA LYS A 264 10.48 -57.17 12.36
C LYS A 264 9.03 -56.97 11.90
N THR A 265 8.73 -55.78 11.37
CA THR A 265 7.75 -55.41 10.31
C THR A 265 7.58 -53.89 10.39
N LEU A 266 7.45 -53.08 9.34
CA LEU A 266 7.34 -53.26 7.89
C LEU A 266 7.80 -51.92 7.26
#